data_AF-A0A3D1P9Q7-F1
#
_entry.id   AF-A0A3D1P9Q7-F1
#
_cell.length_a   1.000
_cell.length_b   1.000
_cell.length_c   1.000
_cell.angle_alpha   90.00
_cell.angle_beta   90.00
_cell.angle_gamma   90.00
#
_symmetry.space_group_name_H-M   'P 1'
#
loop_
_entity.id
_entity.type
_entity.pdbx_description
1 polymer ?
#
loop_
_entity_poly.entity_id
_entity_poly.type
_entity_poly.pdbx_seq_one_letter_code
_entity_poly.pdbx_strand_id
1 'polypeptide(L)'
;MKKLSSKALEVLDICLASESPEVKAKVYEILEIGELDASDPMFLVLALTGQMRVLLEAAPADLSKLLTNWKETSERSLQQIHVAVTQVKATQQQQADTIRQTLESVTTDCIEDIKEVGMATTSAIASANNEVLTKSLETVKEVHSLKNQISSLKEVVEKDRETYLIVLNALVSQAAQTQTELSEQSKQTKTELDTSIQYI
;
A
#
# COMPACT_ATOMS: atom_id res chain seq x y z
N MET A 1 -67.37 -11.13 37.16
CA MET A 1 -66.09 -10.57 37.67
C MET A 1 -64.93 -11.35 37.06
N LYS A 2 -64.28 -10.80 36.02
CA LYS A 2 -63.00 -11.35 35.54
C LYS A 2 -61.95 -10.95 36.59
N LYS A 3 -61.25 -11.94 37.19
CA LYS A 3 -60.17 -11.67 38.14
C LYS A 3 -59.03 -10.98 37.40
N LEU A 4 -58.78 -9.71 37.71
CA LEU A 4 -57.56 -9.03 37.28
C LEU A 4 -56.35 -9.83 37.79
N SER A 5 -55.35 -10.06 36.95
CA SER A 5 -54.11 -10.68 37.42
C SER A 5 -53.39 -9.69 38.35
N SER A 6 -52.98 -10.16 39.53
CA SER A 6 -52.34 -9.31 40.57
C SER A 6 -51.16 -8.48 40.05
N LYS A 7 -50.50 -8.97 39.00
CA LYS A 7 -49.33 -8.33 38.38
C LYS A 7 -49.70 -7.26 37.36
N ALA A 8 -50.78 -7.43 36.61
CA ALA A 8 -51.28 -6.40 35.70
C ALA A 8 -51.80 -5.18 36.49
N LEU A 9 -52.39 -5.43 37.65
CA LEU A 9 -52.88 -4.39 38.56
C LEU A 9 -51.72 -3.59 39.18
N GLU A 10 -50.65 -4.29 39.60
CA GLU A 10 -49.42 -3.66 40.09
C GLU A 10 -48.73 -2.80 39.01
N VAL A 11 -48.64 -3.30 37.77
CA VAL A 11 -48.07 -2.53 36.65
C VAL A 11 -48.95 -1.33 36.32
N LEU A 12 -50.28 -1.49 36.29
CA LEU A 12 -51.21 -0.40 36.04
C LEU A 12 -51.13 0.68 37.13
N ASP A 13 -51.01 0.29 38.40
CA ASP A 13 -50.81 1.23 39.51
C ASP A 13 -49.51 2.02 39.37
N ILE A 14 -48.44 1.39 38.87
CA ILE A 14 -47.18 2.08 38.55
C ILE A 14 -47.36 3.05 37.38
N CYS A 15 -48.03 2.64 36.30
CA CYS A 15 -48.29 3.49 35.13
C CYS A 15 -49.14 4.72 35.48
N LEU A 16 -50.10 4.54 36.38
CA LEU A 16 -50.98 5.62 36.82
C LEU A 16 -50.40 6.40 38.00
N ALA A 17 -49.28 6.00 38.61
CA ALA A 17 -48.79 6.58 39.86
C ALA A 17 -48.69 8.12 39.82
N SER A 18 -48.25 8.67 38.68
CA SER A 18 -48.10 10.11 38.41
C SER A 18 -49.37 10.84 37.98
N GLU A 19 -50.49 10.12 37.77
CA GLU A 19 -51.75 10.70 37.29
C GLU A 19 -52.65 11.19 38.44
N SER A 20 -53.56 12.10 38.11
CA SER A 20 -54.50 12.67 39.08
C SER A 20 -55.48 11.60 39.62
N PRO A 21 -55.94 11.73 40.88
CA PRO A 21 -56.90 10.80 41.47
C PRO A 21 -58.19 10.64 40.64
N GLU A 22 -58.61 11.70 39.95
CA GLU A 22 -59.78 11.72 39.07
C GLU A 22 -59.57 10.87 37.81
N VAL A 23 -58.39 10.91 37.20
CA VAL A 23 -58.03 10.08 36.05
C VAL A 23 -57.91 8.62 36.46
N LYS A 24 -57.29 8.33 37.62
CA LYS A 24 -57.23 6.98 38.20
C LYS A 24 -58.62 6.38 38.39
N ALA A 25 -59.53 7.12 39.02
CA ALA A 25 -60.89 6.67 39.27
C ALA A 25 -61.64 6.35 37.96
N LYS A 26 -61.52 7.22 36.94
CA LYS A 26 -62.14 6.98 35.62
C LYS A 26 -61.55 5.78 34.88
N VAL A 27 -60.23 5.58 34.95
CA VAL A 27 -59.57 4.42 34.35
C VAL A 27 -60.04 3.12 35.00
N TYR A 28 -60.18 3.10 36.32
CA TYR A 28 -60.73 1.95 37.05
C TYR A 28 -62.22 1.73 36.76
N GLU A 29 -63.01 2.80 36.61
CA GLU A 29 -64.41 2.73 36.19
C GLU A 29 -64.56 2.14 34.77
N ILE A 30 -63.67 2.50 33.84
CA ILE A 30 -63.64 1.92 32.48
C ILE A 30 -63.26 0.44 32.50
N LEU A 31 -62.37 0.02 33.40
CA LEU A 31 -62.04 -1.39 33.60
C LEU A 31 -63.17 -2.19 34.23
N GLU A 32 -64.04 -1.54 35.01
CA GLU A 32 -65.17 -2.16 35.68
C GLU A 32 -66.43 -2.22 34.79
N ILE A 33 -66.65 -1.18 33.98
CA ILE A 33 -67.82 -1.04 33.09
C ILE A 33 -67.53 -1.55 31.67
N GLY A 34 -66.29 -1.43 31.19
CA GLY A 34 -65.89 -1.79 29.84
C GLY A 34 -65.48 -3.26 29.71
N GLU A 35 -65.53 -3.80 28.49
CA GLU A 35 -64.99 -5.13 28.16
C GLU A 35 -63.44 -5.16 28.08
N LEU A 36 -62.76 -4.13 28.58
CA LEU A 36 -61.31 -3.98 28.51
C LEU A 36 -60.65 -4.76 29.64
N ASP A 37 -59.72 -5.64 29.28
CA ASP A 37 -58.92 -6.41 30.23
C ASP A 37 -57.67 -5.61 30.62
N ALA A 38 -57.46 -5.37 31.91
CA ALA A 38 -56.23 -4.75 32.40
C ALA A 38 -54.97 -5.58 32.10
N SER A 39 -55.13 -6.86 31.76
CA SER A 39 -54.07 -7.75 31.32
C SER A 39 -53.80 -7.67 29.81
N ASP A 40 -54.58 -6.89 29.05
CA ASP A 40 -54.31 -6.63 27.62
C ASP A 40 -53.05 -5.77 27.50
N PRO A 41 -51.98 -6.25 26.83
CA PRO A 41 -50.75 -5.49 26.61
C PRO A 41 -51.00 -4.13 25.95
N MET A 42 -52.01 -4.02 25.09
CA MET A 42 -52.34 -2.76 24.43
C MET A 42 -52.96 -1.74 25.38
N PHE A 43 -53.73 -2.19 26.38
CA PHE A 43 -54.24 -1.34 27.45
C PHE A 43 -53.10 -0.83 28.34
N LEU A 44 -52.12 -1.67 28.66
CA LEU A 44 -50.93 -1.25 29.43
C LEU A 44 -50.08 -0.25 28.65
N VAL A 45 -49.92 -0.42 27.33
CA VAL A 45 -49.22 0.55 26.47
C VAL A 45 -49.95 1.90 26.45
N LEU A 46 -51.29 1.92 26.41
CA LEU A 46 -52.08 3.15 26.50
C LEU A 46 -51.93 3.87 27.83
N ALA A 47 -51.88 3.11 28.93
CA ALA A 47 -51.64 3.65 30.26
C ALA A 47 -50.22 4.23 30.38
N LEU A 48 -49.21 3.51 29.90
CA LEU A 48 -47.81 3.95 29.92
C LEU A 48 -47.53 5.19 29.06
N THR A 49 -48.20 5.29 27.91
CA THR A 49 -47.98 6.41 26.97
C THR A 49 -48.82 7.63 27.28
N GLY A 50 -49.62 7.61 28.36
CA GLY A 50 -50.54 8.70 28.74
C GLY A 50 -51.70 8.92 27.77
N GLN A 51 -51.82 8.09 26.72
CA GLN A 51 -52.87 8.20 25.71
C GLN A 51 -54.26 7.93 26.31
N MET A 52 -54.33 7.13 27.37
CA MET A 52 -55.58 6.89 28.08
C MET A 52 -56.18 8.17 28.69
N ARG A 53 -55.33 9.09 29.17
CA ARG A 53 -55.76 10.40 29.66
C ARG A 53 -56.33 11.28 28.54
N VAL A 54 -55.63 11.32 27.41
CA VAL A 54 -56.06 12.10 26.22
C VAL A 54 -57.41 11.61 25.71
N LEU A 55 -57.59 10.30 25.63
CA LEU A 55 -58.84 9.69 25.18
C LEU A 55 -60.00 9.91 26.16
N LEU A 56 -59.70 9.92 27.46
CA LEU A 56 -60.64 10.23 28.54
C LEU A 56 -61.09 11.69 28.57
N GLU A 57 -60.19 12.63 28.24
CA GLU A 57 -60.46 14.07 28.21
C GLU A 57 -61.19 14.48 26.91
N ALA A 58 -60.91 13.83 25.78
CA ALA A 58 -61.42 14.24 24.47
C ALA A 58 -62.88 13.85 24.19
N ALA A 59 -63.29 12.62 24.54
CA ALA A 59 -64.67 12.15 24.31
C ALA A 59 -64.98 10.86 25.12
N PRO A 60 -65.46 10.97 26.38
CA PRO A 60 -65.71 9.81 27.23
C PRO A 60 -66.81 8.87 26.70
N ALA A 61 -67.78 9.38 25.93
CA ALA A 61 -68.85 8.58 25.35
C ALA A 61 -68.41 7.71 24.15
N ASP A 62 -67.35 8.11 23.45
CA ASP A 62 -66.82 7.41 22.26
C ASP A 62 -65.54 6.62 22.55
N LEU A 63 -65.17 6.51 23.82
CA LEU A 63 -63.90 5.93 24.26
C LEU A 63 -63.67 4.52 23.73
N SER A 64 -64.70 3.66 23.78
CA SER A 64 -64.60 2.29 23.26
C SER A 64 -64.25 2.26 21.77
N LYS A 65 -64.80 3.19 20.98
CA LYS A 65 -64.54 3.28 19.54
C LYS A 65 -63.13 3.83 19.27
N LEU A 66 -62.70 4.83 20.03
CA LEU A 66 -61.35 5.40 19.91
C LEU A 66 -60.26 4.39 20.32
N LEU A 67 -60.51 3.61 21.38
CA LEU A 67 -59.62 2.54 21.83
C LEU A 67 -59.48 1.44 20.78
N THR A 68 -60.59 0.99 20.18
CA THR A 68 -60.55 0.00 19.10
C THR A 68 -59.78 0.53 17.89
N ASN A 69 -60.05 1.76 17.45
CA ASN A 69 -59.33 2.39 16.34
C ASN A 69 -57.82 2.56 16.62
N TRP A 70 -57.46 2.96 17.84
CA TRP A 70 -56.07 3.07 18.26
C TRP A 70 -55.37 1.71 18.28
N LYS A 71 -56.07 0.67 18.76
CA LYS A 71 -55.55 -0.71 18.80
C LYS A 71 -55.28 -1.21 17.38
N GLU A 72 -56.24 -1.08 16.47
CA GLU A 72 -56.07 -1.45 15.06
C GLU A 72 -54.94 -0.67 14.38
N THR A 73 -54.84 0.63 14.63
CA THR A 73 -53.80 1.48 14.05
C THR A 73 -52.42 1.09 14.56
N SER A 74 -52.29 0.88 15.87
CA SER A 74 -51.03 0.50 16.51
C SER A 74 -50.57 -0.88 16.09
N GLU A 75 -51.49 -1.84 15.97
CA GLU A 75 -51.18 -3.18 15.45
C GLU A 75 -50.66 -3.09 14.02
N ARG A 76 -51.34 -2.32 13.15
CA ARG A 76 -50.89 -2.11 11.77
C ARG A 76 -49.51 -1.46 11.71
N SER A 77 -49.26 -0.42 12.51
CA SER A 77 -47.96 0.24 12.56
C SER A 77 -46.86 -0.68 13.07
N LEU A 78 -47.11 -1.49 14.11
CA LEU A 78 -46.13 -2.45 14.62
C LEU A 78 -45.83 -3.55 13.60
N GLN A 79 -46.83 -4.05 12.87
CA GLN A 79 -46.63 -4.98 11.77
C GLN A 79 -45.77 -4.37 10.66
N GLN A 80 -46.05 -3.13 10.26
CA GLN A 80 -45.26 -2.40 9.25
C GLN A 80 -43.81 -2.22 9.70
N ILE A 81 -43.58 -1.83 10.96
CA ILE A 81 -42.24 -1.70 11.54
C ILE A 81 -41.52 -3.06 11.53
N HIS A 82 -42.20 -4.14 11.92
CA HIS A 82 -41.60 -5.47 11.93
C HIS A 82 -41.17 -5.92 10.53
N VAL A 83 -42.00 -5.67 9.51
CA VAL A 83 -41.65 -5.95 8.10
C VAL A 83 -40.45 -5.10 7.67
N ALA A 84 -40.46 -3.79 7.97
CA ALA A 84 -39.37 -2.89 7.61
C ALA A 84 -38.05 -3.30 8.26
N VAL A 85 -38.06 -3.65 9.56
CA VAL A 85 -36.87 -4.13 10.29
C VAL A 85 -36.36 -5.45 9.70
N THR A 86 -37.25 -6.37 9.36
CA THR A 86 -36.88 -7.64 8.74
C THR A 86 -36.24 -7.42 7.36
N GLN A 87 -36.79 -6.51 6.57
CA GLN A 87 -36.26 -6.17 5.26
C GLN A 87 -34.89 -5.48 5.36
N VAL A 88 -34.72 -4.53 6.29
CA VAL A 88 -33.43 -3.89 6.56
C VAL A 88 -32.39 -4.93 6.98
N LYS A 89 -32.75 -5.87 7.86
CA LYS A 89 -31.86 -6.96 8.28
C LYS A 89 -31.44 -7.84 7.11
N ALA A 90 -32.38 -8.19 6.23
CA ALA A 90 -32.08 -8.97 5.02
C ALA A 90 -31.15 -8.19 4.06
N THR A 91 -31.41 -6.90 3.85
CA THR A 91 -30.56 -6.05 3.01
C THR A 91 -29.16 -5.88 3.61
N GLN A 92 -29.04 -5.69 4.92
CA GLN A 92 -27.74 -5.61 5.60
C GLN A 92 -26.94 -6.90 5.45
N GLN A 93 -27.59 -8.06 5.57
CA GLN A 93 -26.94 -9.35 5.35
C GLN A 93 -26.46 -9.49 3.90
N GLN A 94 -27.31 -9.17 2.92
CA GLN A 94 -26.95 -9.20 1.51
C GLN A 94 -25.80 -8.25 1.18
N GLN A 95 -25.79 -7.06 1.77
CA GLN A 95 -24.69 -6.10 1.62
C GLN A 95 -23.39 -6.64 2.22
N ALA A 96 -23.45 -7.24 3.41
CA ALA A 96 -22.28 -7.86 4.04
C ALA A 96 -21.71 -9.00 3.17
N ASP A 97 -22.57 -9.86 2.62
CA ASP A 97 -22.15 -10.96 1.74
C ASP A 97 -21.54 -10.43 0.43
N THR A 98 -22.11 -9.36 -0.13
CA THR A 98 -21.58 -8.69 -1.32
C THR A 98 -20.20 -8.10 -1.05
N ILE A 99 -20.04 -7.37 0.06
CA ILE A 99 -18.75 -6.79 0.47
C ILE A 99 -17.72 -7.91 0.67
N ARG A 100 -18.11 -9.02 1.30
CA ARG A 100 -17.24 -10.20 1.51
C ARG A 100 -16.76 -10.76 0.17
N GLN A 101 -17.66 -10.99 -0.77
CA GLN A 101 -17.32 -11.51 -2.11
C GLN A 101 -16.44 -10.54 -2.90
N THR A 102 -16.74 -9.24 -2.87
CA THR A 102 -15.91 -8.22 -3.53
C THR A 102 -14.51 -8.18 -2.92
N LEU A 103 -14.38 -8.25 -1.60
CA LEU A 103 -13.09 -8.31 -0.92
C LEU A 103 -12.30 -9.57 -1.28
N GLU A 104 -12.95 -10.73 -1.36
CA GLU A 104 -12.31 -12.00 -1.77
C GLU A 104 -11.79 -11.92 -3.22
N SER A 105 -12.58 -11.35 -4.14
CA SER A 105 -12.17 -11.14 -5.53
C SER A 105 -10.98 -10.18 -5.62
N VAL A 106 -11.11 -8.98 -5.05
CA VAL A 106 -10.05 -7.95 -5.12
C VAL A 106 -8.75 -8.44 -4.47
N THR A 107 -8.84 -9.20 -3.38
CA THR A 107 -7.65 -9.79 -2.74
C THR A 107 -6.98 -10.81 -3.66
N THR A 108 -7.76 -11.66 -4.33
CA THR A 108 -7.24 -12.67 -5.26
C THR A 108 -6.57 -12.01 -6.46
N ASP A 109 -7.25 -11.03 -7.07
CA ASP A 109 -6.76 -10.29 -8.23
C ASP A 109 -5.45 -9.55 -7.88
N CYS A 110 -5.41 -8.88 -6.72
CA CYS A 110 -4.22 -8.17 -6.26
C CYS A 110 -3.04 -9.11 -6.01
N ILE A 111 -3.26 -10.30 -5.44
CA ILE A 111 -2.21 -11.29 -5.24
C ILE A 111 -1.67 -11.79 -6.58
N GLU A 112 -2.54 -12.03 -7.56
CA GLU A 112 -2.16 -12.48 -8.89
C GLU A 112 -1.33 -11.40 -9.62
N ASP A 113 -1.77 -10.14 -9.62
CA ASP A 113 -1.04 -9.01 -10.20
C ASP A 113 0.34 -8.83 -9.57
N ILE A 114 0.43 -8.89 -8.23
CA ILE A 114 1.71 -8.79 -7.51
C ILE A 114 2.64 -9.94 -7.90
N LYS A 115 2.10 -11.15 -8.04
CA LYS A 115 2.88 -12.32 -8.45
C LYS A 115 3.38 -12.17 -9.88
N GLU A 116 2.53 -11.73 -10.81
CA GLU A 116 2.92 -11.51 -12.21
C GLU A 116 4.03 -10.45 -12.31
N VAL A 117 3.82 -9.27 -11.71
CA VAL A 117 4.82 -8.19 -11.70
C VAL A 117 6.11 -8.63 -11.00
N GLY A 118 6.00 -9.37 -9.89
CA GLY A 118 7.15 -9.92 -9.17
C GLY A 118 7.96 -10.90 -10.01
N MET A 119 7.28 -11.81 -10.72
CA MET A 119 7.93 -12.76 -11.64
C MET A 119 8.57 -12.05 -12.83
N ALA A 120 7.90 -11.08 -13.44
CA ALA A 120 8.43 -10.29 -14.54
C ALA A 120 9.69 -9.51 -14.12
N THR A 121 9.64 -8.86 -12.96
CA THR A 121 10.79 -8.12 -12.41
C THR A 121 11.97 -9.04 -12.10
N THR A 122 11.71 -10.18 -11.44
CA THR A 122 12.76 -11.17 -11.14
C THR A 122 13.40 -11.72 -12.42
N SER A 123 12.60 -11.99 -13.45
CA SER A 123 13.08 -12.46 -14.75
C SER A 123 13.92 -11.41 -15.47
N ALA A 124 13.50 -10.14 -15.45
CA ALA A 124 14.26 -9.03 -16.01
C ALA A 124 15.61 -8.85 -15.30
N ILE A 125 15.63 -8.94 -13.96
CA ILE A 125 16.87 -8.90 -13.17
C ILE A 125 17.79 -10.06 -13.54
N ALA A 126 17.25 -11.28 -13.62
CA ALA A 126 18.05 -12.46 -13.98
C ALA A 126 18.65 -12.32 -15.39
N SER A 127 17.87 -11.82 -16.36
CA SER A 127 18.33 -11.56 -17.72
C SER A 127 19.43 -10.51 -17.77
N ALA A 128 19.24 -9.37 -17.10
CA ALA A 128 20.23 -8.29 -17.01
C ALA A 128 21.53 -8.76 -16.35
N ASN A 129 21.44 -9.54 -15.27
CA ASN A 129 22.62 -10.11 -14.60
C ASN A 129 23.39 -11.05 -15.51
N ASN A 130 22.70 -11.88 -16.30
CA ASN A 130 23.35 -12.78 -17.25
C ASN A 130 24.04 -12.02 -18.39
N GLU A 131 23.43 -10.93 -18.89
CA GLU A 131 24.04 -10.04 -19.88
C GLU A 131 25.30 -9.36 -19.32
N VAL A 132 25.22 -8.81 -18.10
CA VAL A 132 26.36 -8.16 -17.43
C VAL A 132 27.50 -9.15 -17.19
N LEU A 133 27.19 -10.37 -16.75
CA LEU A 133 28.18 -11.42 -16.57
C LEU A 133 28.88 -11.77 -17.90
N THR A 134 28.11 -11.90 -18.97
CA THR A 134 28.63 -12.20 -20.31
C THR A 134 29.57 -11.09 -20.80
N LYS A 135 29.13 -9.83 -20.71
CA LYS A 135 29.95 -8.66 -21.08
C LYS A 135 31.21 -8.56 -20.20
N SER A 136 31.09 -8.81 -18.91
CA SER A 136 32.23 -8.81 -17.99
C SER A 136 33.29 -9.86 -18.39
N LEU A 137 32.85 -11.07 -18.75
CA LEU A 137 33.75 -12.12 -19.23
C LEU A 137 34.44 -11.74 -20.55
N GLU A 138 33.74 -11.10 -21.48
CA GLU A 138 34.32 -10.61 -22.73
C GLU A 138 35.35 -9.50 -22.47
N THR A 139 35.02 -8.50 -21.64
CA THR A 139 35.94 -7.44 -21.26
C THR A 139 37.20 -8.01 -20.59
N VAL A 140 37.07 -9.02 -19.72
CA VAL A 140 38.24 -9.69 -19.12
C VAL A 140 39.13 -10.32 -20.17
N LYS A 141 38.57 -10.97 -21.20
CA LYS A 141 39.35 -11.54 -22.32
C LYS A 141 40.07 -10.45 -23.12
N GLU A 142 39.39 -9.36 -23.42
CA GLU A 142 39.98 -8.22 -24.16
C GLU A 142 41.12 -7.57 -23.36
N VAL A 143 40.92 -7.32 -22.07
CA VAL A 143 41.96 -6.81 -21.17
C VAL A 143 43.16 -7.74 -21.12
N HIS A 144 42.94 -9.06 -21.09
CA HIS A 144 44.03 -10.03 -21.13
C HIS A 144 44.80 -9.99 -22.46
N SER A 145 44.08 -9.90 -23.59
CA SER A 145 44.68 -9.75 -24.92
C SER A 145 45.53 -8.47 -25.02
N LEU A 146 44.98 -7.32 -24.59
CA LEU A 146 45.68 -6.04 -24.57
C LEU A 146 46.91 -6.08 -23.67
N LYS A 147 46.82 -6.71 -22.49
CA LYS A 147 47.96 -6.89 -21.60
C LYS A 147 49.10 -7.65 -22.28
N ASN A 148 48.78 -8.70 -23.02
CA ASN A 148 49.78 -9.49 -23.75
C ASN A 148 50.42 -8.68 -24.89
N GLN A 149 49.61 -7.92 -25.64
CA GLN A 149 50.11 -7.02 -26.69
C GLN A 149 51.04 -5.94 -26.13
N ILE A 150 50.67 -5.30 -25.02
CA ILE A 150 51.49 -4.29 -24.33
C ILE A 150 52.81 -4.90 -23.87
N SER A 151 52.78 -6.13 -23.33
CA SER A 151 54.00 -6.81 -22.86
C SER A 151 54.95 -7.10 -24.04
N SER A 152 54.42 -7.59 -25.16
CA SER A 152 55.22 -7.83 -26.37
C SER A 152 55.78 -6.52 -26.96
N LEU A 153 54.97 -5.46 -27.03
CA LEU A 153 55.44 -4.16 -27.51
C LEU A 153 56.55 -3.60 -26.62
N LYS A 154 56.44 -3.77 -25.30
CA LYS A 154 57.47 -3.36 -24.35
C LYS A 154 58.80 -4.05 -24.63
N GLU A 155 58.79 -5.37 -24.85
CA GLU A 155 60.00 -6.14 -25.19
C GLU A 155 60.66 -5.63 -26.49
N VAL A 156 59.84 -5.33 -27.51
CA VAL A 156 60.35 -4.77 -28.79
C VAL A 156 61.00 -3.41 -28.56
N VAL A 157 60.34 -2.51 -27.83
CA VAL A 157 60.88 -1.16 -27.54
C VAL A 157 62.17 -1.24 -26.71
N GLU A 158 62.26 -2.16 -25.76
CA GLU A 158 63.49 -2.37 -24.98
C GLU A 158 64.64 -2.86 -25.87
N LYS A 159 64.38 -3.79 -26.79
CA LYS A 159 65.37 -4.28 -27.76
C LYS A 159 65.81 -3.21 -28.75
N ASP A 160 64.88 -2.42 -29.26
CA ASP A 160 65.20 -1.29 -30.14
C ASP A 160 66.07 -0.27 -29.42
N ARG A 161 65.76 0.04 -28.15
CA ARG A 161 66.55 0.94 -27.33
C ARG A 161 67.98 0.44 -27.13
N GLU A 162 68.18 -0.84 -26.86
CA GLU A 162 69.51 -1.45 -26.77
C GLU A 162 70.27 -1.32 -28.10
N THR A 163 69.60 -1.60 -29.21
CA THR A 163 70.17 -1.46 -30.56
C THR A 163 70.59 -0.01 -30.82
N TYR A 164 69.73 0.95 -30.50
CA TYR A 164 70.05 2.38 -30.64
C TYR A 164 71.26 2.77 -29.82
N LEU A 165 71.38 2.31 -28.56
CA LEU A 165 72.56 2.60 -27.73
C LEU A 165 73.84 2.05 -28.34
N ILE A 166 73.81 0.85 -28.93
CA ILE A 166 74.97 0.27 -29.63
C ILE A 166 75.37 1.14 -30.83
N VAL A 167 74.40 1.52 -31.68
CA VAL A 167 74.68 2.37 -32.86
C VAL A 167 75.24 3.73 -32.42
N LEU A 168 74.67 4.34 -31.38
CA LEU A 168 75.09 5.66 -30.90
C LEU A 168 76.52 5.61 -30.34
N ASN A 169 76.87 4.57 -29.58
CA ASN A 169 78.23 4.36 -29.07
C ASN A 169 79.24 4.11 -30.21
N ALA A 170 78.85 3.37 -31.25
CA ALA A 170 79.69 3.16 -32.42
C ALA A 170 79.96 4.47 -33.18
N LEU A 171 78.92 5.28 -33.40
CA LEU A 171 79.05 6.60 -34.03
C LEU A 171 79.93 7.56 -33.22
N VAL A 172 79.76 7.59 -31.89
CA VAL A 172 80.60 8.41 -31.00
C VAL A 172 82.06 7.95 -31.05
N SER A 173 82.31 6.64 -31.03
CA SER A 173 83.67 6.09 -31.13
C SER A 173 84.32 6.43 -32.46
N GLN A 174 83.57 6.29 -33.56
CA GLN A 174 84.05 6.64 -34.89
C GLN A 174 84.32 8.15 -35.00
N ALA A 175 83.44 9.00 -34.50
CA ALA A 175 83.64 10.45 -34.47
C ALA A 175 84.89 10.85 -33.66
N ALA A 176 85.12 10.22 -32.51
CA ALA A 176 86.32 10.44 -31.70
C ALA A 176 87.60 10.02 -32.45
N GLN A 177 87.55 8.89 -33.16
CA GLN A 177 88.67 8.41 -33.97
C GLN A 177 88.96 9.36 -35.13
N THR A 178 87.95 9.76 -35.90
CA THR A 178 88.09 10.74 -36.99
C THR A 178 88.59 12.10 -36.47
N GLN A 179 88.15 12.53 -35.29
CA GLN A 179 88.66 13.76 -34.66
C GLN A 179 90.14 13.64 -34.28
N THR A 180 90.57 12.47 -33.81
CA THR A 180 91.98 12.21 -33.49
C THR A 180 92.84 12.23 -34.75
N GLU A 181 92.42 11.52 -35.81
CA GLU A 181 93.09 11.49 -37.13
C GLU A 181 93.22 12.90 -37.74
N LEU A 182 92.13 13.69 -37.71
CA LEU A 182 92.15 15.10 -38.17
C LEU A 182 93.16 15.94 -37.36
N SER A 183 93.25 15.73 -36.04
CA SER A 183 94.19 16.46 -35.20
C SER A 183 95.65 16.09 -35.49
N GLU A 184 95.92 14.82 -35.82
CA GLU A 184 97.25 14.35 -36.22
C GLU A 184 97.64 14.88 -37.59
N GLN A 185 96.74 14.80 -38.57
CA GLN A 185 96.96 15.39 -39.89
C GLN A 185 97.23 16.89 -39.77
N SER A 186 96.43 17.62 -39.00
CA SER A 186 96.65 19.06 -38.80
C SER A 186 98.02 19.38 -38.19
N LYS A 187 98.51 18.56 -37.25
CA LYS A 187 99.88 18.69 -36.71
C LYS A 187 100.94 18.39 -37.76
N GLN A 188 100.78 17.32 -38.55
CA GLN A 188 101.70 16.98 -39.64
C GLN A 188 101.78 18.10 -40.67
N THR A 189 100.64 18.58 -41.18
CA THR A 189 100.61 19.66 -42.17
C THR A 189 101.27 20.93 -41.63
N LYS A 190 101.05 21.25 -40.34
CA LYS A 190 101.70 22.39 -39.68
C LYS A 190 103.22 22.20 -39.60
N THR A 191 103.67 21.01 -39.24
CA THR A 191 105.11 20.69 -39.16
C THR A 191 105.77 20.77 -40.54
N GLU A 192 105.13 20.24 -41.59
CA GLU A 192 105.59 20.34 -42.97
C GLU A 192 105.66 21.80 -43.46
N LEU A 193 104.68 22.63 -43.07
CA LEU A 193 104.68 24.07 -43.37
C LEU A 193 105.84 24.79 -42.68
N ASP A 194 106.03 24.56 -41.38
CA ASP A 194 107.11 25.17 -40.58
C ASP A 194 108.50 24.75 -41.10
N THR A 195 108.64 23.50 -41.57
CA THR A 195 109.88 23.00 -42.17
C THR A 195 110.12 23.63 -43.55
N SER A 196 109.08 23.83 -44.35
CA SER A 196 109.18 24.45 -45.68
C SER A 196 109.56 25.94 -45.61
N ILE A 197 109.21 26.64 -44.52
CA ILE A 197 109.58 28.03 -44.28
C ILE A 197 111.05 28.17 -43.84
N GLN A 198 111.66 27.14 -43.24
CA GLN A 198 113.09 27.16 -42.87
C GLN A 198 114.06 26.94 -44.03
N TYR A 199 113.57 26.51 -45.20
CA TYR A 199 114.38 26.24 -46.40
C TYR A 199 114.24 27.30 -47.50
N ILE A 200 113.65 28.46 -47.19
CA ILE A 200 113.60 29.68 -48.03
C ILE A 200 114.43 30.77 -47.37
#